data_AF-A0A1F9N7C0-F1
#
_entry.id   AF-A0A1F9N7C0-F1
#
_cell.length_a   1.000
_cell.length_b   1.000
_cell.length_c   1.000
_cell.angle_alpha   90.00
_cell.angle_beta   90.00
_cell.angle_gamma   90.00
#
_symmetry.space_group_name_H-M   'P 1'
#
loop_
_entity.id
_entity.type
_entity.pdbx_description
1 polymer ?
#
loop_
_entity_poly.entity_id
_entity_poly.type
_entity_poly.pdbx_seq_one_letter_code
_entity_poly.pdbx_strand_id
1 'polypeptide(L)'
;MNDEKLIEHLGNVISWANVIREELEPIMDAHGSKVHFRPAAKGFSMVGLLPDRPQRAKAGYTKADGLLANFDEEFRTHCIDVDATKPSIEKQLKAFLIAEAHQNEGQLKSLNHASKPTQTPVSLTFVTDELVIPVGRHRVVCDMLAVRSTKDGDVPVVIEVKGSRGKAGLIDHVTMNAALVDEYSELFAKLFATLLGREVNFVGPSEKWVIWPSATGTGPDLNEGDFLRGGVRMVTFTTLMRGYLFKIHKAPQPVS
;
A
#
# COMPACT_ATOMS: atom_id res chain seq x y z
N MET A 1 -10.21 -2.15 -22.72
CA MET A 1 -9.17 -3.20 -22.79
C MET A 1 -9.90 -4.51 -22.76
N ASN A 2 -9.38 -5.57 -23.37
CA ASN A 2 -10.05 -6.87 -23.22
C ASN A 2 -9.83 -7.34 -21.77
N ASP A 3 -10.91 -7.53 -21.01
CA ASP A 3 -10.88 -7.92 -19.59
C ASP A 3 -9.99 -9.15 -19.37
N GLU A 4 -9.92 -10.04 -20.37
CA GLU A 4 -9.01 -11.18 -20.42
C GLU A 4 -7.54 -10.83 -20.12
N LYS A 5 -7.03 -9.72 -20.65
CA LYS A 5 -5.64 -9.30 -20.42
C LYS A 5 -5.41 -8.84 -18.99
N LEU A 6 -6.42 -8.22 -18.37
CA LEU A 6 -6.31 -7.79 -16.97
C LEU A 6 -6.41 -8.98 -16.02
N ILE A 7 -7.33 -9.90 -16.31
CA ILE A 7 -7.49 -11.16 -15.59
C ILE A 7 -6.18 -11.96 -15.64
N GLU A 8 -5.57 -12.11 -16.82
CA GLU A 8 -4.26 -12.75 -16.98
C GLU A 8 -3.17 -12.02 -16.18
N HIS A 9 -3.13 -10.67 -16.25
CA HIS A 9 -2.17 -9.87 -15.50
C HIS A 9 -2.30 -10.09 -13.98
N LEU A 10 -3.51 -10.01 -13.44
CA LEU A 10 -3.76 -10.25 -12.00
C LEU A 10 -3.49 -11.70 -11.60
N GLY A 11 -3.84 -12.67 -12.45
CA GLY A 11 -3.50 -14.08 -12.25
C GLY A 11 -2.00 -14.29 -12.10
N ASN A 12 -1.20 -13.64 -12.95
CA ASN A 12 0.26 -13.68 -12.85
C ASN A 12 0.77 -13.00 -11.57
N VAL A 13 0.20 -11.85 -11.18
CA VAL A 13 0.54 -11.20 -9.90
C VAL A 13 0.26 -12.13 -8.71
N ILE A 14 -0.90 -12.80 -8.70
CA ILE A 14 -1.28 -13.76 -7.64
C ILE A 14 -0.30 -14.94 -7.61
N SER A 15 0.10 -15.47 -8.77
CA SER A 15 1.11 -16.53 -8.82
C SER A 15 2.43 -16.11 -8.18
N TRP A 16 2.90 -14.87 -8.41
CA TRP A 16 4.11 -14.36 -7.77
C TRP A 16 3.91 -14.02 -6.29
N ALA A 17 2.69 -13.64 -5.89
CA ALA A 17 2.35 -13.47 -4.49
C ALA A 17 2.45 -14.78 -3.70
N ASN A 18 2.06 -15.92 -4.31
CA ASN A 18 2.26 -17.24 -3.72
C ASN A 18 3.75 -17.54 -3.53
N VAL A 19 4.59 -17.33 -4.56
CA VAL A 19 6.04 -17.52 -4.46
C VAL A 19 6.65 -16.66 -3.33
N ILE A 20 6.24 -15.40 -3.23
CA ILE A 20 6.70 -14.51 -2.15
C ILE A 20 6.35 -15.10 -0.79
N ARG A 21 5.12 -15.59 -0.61
CA ARG A 21 4.69 -16.17 0.66
C ARG A 21 5.43 -17.47 0.96
N GLU A 22 5.44 -18.41 0.03
CA GLU A 22 5.94 -19.76 0.26
C GLU A 22 7.46 -19.82 0.37
N GLU A 23 8.17 -18.97 -0.39
CA GLU A 23 9.62 -19.07 -0.54
C GLU A 23 10.39 -17.90 0.09
N LEU A 24 9.81 -16.69 0.10
CA LEU A 24 10.53 -15.47 0.53
C LEU A 24 10.10 -14.94 1.90
N GLU A 25 9.03 -15.47 2.51
CA GLU A 25 8.62 -15.15 3.87
C GLU A 25 9.74 -15.38 4.90
N PRO A 26 10.55 -16.45 4.84
CA PRO A 26 11.69 -16.62 5.75
C PRO A 26 12.72 -15.49 5.71
N ILE A 27 12.93 -14.84 4.54
CA ILE A 27 13.79 -13.66 4.44
C ILE A 27 13.13 -12.47 5.15
N MET A 28 11.84 -12.25 4.92
CA MET A 28 11.11 -11.16 5.59
C MET A 28 11.11 -11.34 7.12
N ASP A 29 10.97 -12.57 7.61
CA ASP A 29 11.07 -12.88 9.04
C ASP A 29 12.48 -12.63 9.60
N ALA A 30 13.52 -13.07 8.89
CA ALA A 30 14.92 -12.94 9.33
C ALA A 30 15.42 -11.49 9.31
N HIS A 31 14.99 -10.71 8.31
CA HIS A 31 15.43 -9.31 8.12
C HIS A 31 14.43 -8.29 8.65
N GLY A 32 13.25 -8.75 9.11
CA GLY A 32 12.18 -7.97 9.69
C GLY A 32 11.81 -6.78 8.83
N SER A 33 11.72 -5.61 9.45
CA SER A 33 11.25 -4.37 8.84
C SER A 33 12.24 -3.71 7.87
N LYS A 34 13.25 -4.43 7.37
CA LYS A 34 14.28 -3.89 6.47
C LYS A 34 13.98 -4.14 5.00
N VAL A 35 13.21 -5.19 4.69
CA VAL A 35 12.93 -5.61 3.32
C VAL A 35 11.45 -5.95 3.16
N HIS A 36 10.94 -5.71 1.96
CA HIS A 36 9.62 -6.15 1.51
C HIS A 36 9.73 -6.72 0.10
N PHE A 37 8.93 -7.75 -0.20
CA PHE A 37 8.78 -8.25 -1.55
C PHE A 37 7.42 -7.87 -2.12
N ARG A 38 7.45 -7.26 -3.31
CA ARG A 38 6.25 -6.81 -4.02
C ARG A 38 5.99 -7.68 -5.25
N PRO A 39 4.81 -8.30 -5.39
CA PRO A 39 4.48 -9.09 -6.57
C PRO A 39 4.24 -8.20 -7.80
N ALA A 40 4.55 -8.72 -8.98
CA ALA A 40 4.28 -8.10 -10.27
C ALA A 40 3.95 -9.18 -11.32
N ALA A 41 3.30 -8.82 -12.43
CA ALA A 41 2.90 -9.82 -13.43
C ALA A 41 4.07 -10.55 -14.13
N LYS A 42 5.31 -10.06 -13.98
CA LYS A 42 6.51 -10.64 -14.60
C LYS A 42 7.58 -11.03 -13.59
N GLY A 43 7.21 -11.24 -12.33
CA GLY A 43 8.16 -11.52 -11.27
C GLY A 43 7.80 -10.82 -9.97
N PHE A 44 8.80 -10.52 -9.17
CA PHE A 44 8.65 -9.70 -7.99
C PHE A 44 9.77 -8.68 -7.87
N SER A 45 9.61 -7.75 -6.93
CA SER A 45 10.62 -6.76 -6.59
C SER A 45 11.07 -6.96 -5.15
N MET A 46 12.37 -6.85 -4.91
CA MET A 46 12.93 -6.69 -3.58
C MET A 46 12.99 -5.20 -3.27
N VAL A 47 12.43 -4.78 -2.15
CA VAL A 47 12.28 -3.37 -1.75
C VAL A 47 12.90 -3.15 -0.38
N GLY A 48 13.88 -2.26 -0.30
CA GLY A 48 14.48 -1.80 0.95
C GLY A 48 13.60 -0.80 1.68
N LEU A 49 13.47 -0.99 2.99
CA LEU A 49 12.64 -0.19 3.89
C LEU A 49 13.45 0.60 4.92
N LEU A 50 14.78 0.63 4.78
CA LEU A 50 15.65 1.35 5.70
C LEU A 50 15.30 2.85 5.74
N PRO A 51 15.21 3.49 6.93
CA PRO A 51 14.79 4.88 7.04
C PRO A 51 15.67 5.89 6.26
N ASP A 52 16.97 5.62 6.16
CA ASP A 52 17.93 6.45 5.43
C ASP A 52 17.93 6.17 3.91
N ARG A 53 17.43 5.00 3.50
CA ARG A 53 17.37 4.56 2.09
C ARG A 53 16.00 3.94 1.75
N PRO A 54 14.89 4.69 1.93
CA PRO A 54 13.56 4.13 1.82
C PRO A 54 13.18 3.85 0.37
N GLN A 55 12.46 2.75 0.16
CA GLN A 55 11.83 2.41 -1.12
C GLN A 55 12.88 2.36 -2.26
N ARG A 56 14.04 1.75 -1.99
CA ARG A 56 15.05 1.38 -3.00
C ARG A 56 14.80 -0.05 -3.42
N ALA A 57 14.61 -0.29 -4.71
CA ALA A 57 14.13 -1.58 -5.16
C ALA A 57 14.88 -2.08 -6.39
N LYS A 58 15.05 -3.40 -6.45
CA LYS A 58 15.36 -4.12 -7.68
C LYS A 58 14.12 -4.89 -8.10
N ALA A 59 13.64 -4.59 -9.30
CA ALA A 59 12.53 -5.30 -9.93
C ALA A 59 13.03 -6.39 -10.88
N GLY A 60 12.13 -7.31 -11.22
CA GLY A 60 12.30 -8.28 -12.29
C GLY A 60 12.95 -9.59 -11.86
N TYR A 61 12.90 -9.93 -10.57
CA TYR A 61 13.26 -11.28 -10.14
C TYR A 61 12.20 -12.27 -10.62
N THR A 62 12.66 -13.33 -11.27
CA THR A 62 11.81 -14.42 -11.79
C THR A 62 12.17 -15.79 -11.20
N LYS A 63 13.08 -15.82 -10.22
CA LYS A 63 13.52 -17.02 -9.51
C LYS A 63 13.81 -16.64 -8.06
N ALA A 64 13.16 -17.30 -7.11
CA ALA A 64 13.36 -17.05 -5.68
C ALA A 64 14.65 -17.73 -5.17
N ASP A 65 14.94 -18.97 -5.59
CA ASP A 65 16.15 -19.72 -5.19
C ASP A 65 17.47 -18.91 -5.31
N GLY A 66 17.65 -18.22 -6.43
CA GLY A 66 18.86 -17.44 -6.67
C GLY A 66 18.97 -16.24 -5.73
N LEU A 67 17.84 -15.62 -5.39
CA LEU A 67 17.80 -14.54 -4.42
C LEU A 67 17.99 -15.07 -3.00
N LEU A 68 17.41 -16.21 -2.64
CA LEU A 68 17.58 -16.85 -1.33
C LEU A 68 19.05 -17.18 -1.05
N ALA A 69 19.76 -17.71 -2.05
CA ALA A 69 21.17 -18.07 -1.89
C ALA A 69 22.10 -16.86 -1.67
N ASN A 70 21.76 -15.70 -2.25
CA ASN A 70 22.63 -14.52 -2.29
C ASN A 70 21.95 -13.25 -1.73
N PHE A 71 20.96 -13.40 -0.85
CA PHE A 71 20.08 -12.29 -0.45
C PHE A 71 20.86 -11.09 0.08
N ASP A 72 21.80 -11.29 0.99
CA ASP A 72 22.53 -10.18 1.62
C ASP A 72 23.37 -9.38 0.62
N GLU A 73 23.91 -10.03 -0.40
CA GLU A 73 24.67 -9.37 -1.47
C GLU A 73 23.76 -8.59 -2.40
N GLU A 74 22.66 -9.20 -2.83
CA GLU A 74 21.63 -8.58 -3.66
C GLU A 74 21.02 -7.36 -2.95
N PHE A 75 20.63 -7.52 -1.68
CA PHE A 75 20.04 -6.48 -0.85
C PHE A 75 21.01 -5.32 -0.65
N ARG A 76 22.28 -5.63 -0.33
CA ARG A 76 23.31 -4.59 -0.21
C ARG A 76 23.48 -3.83 -1.52
N THR A 77 23.68 -4.54 -2.63
CA THR A 77 23.94 -3.95 -3.95
C THR A 77 22.79 -3.05 -4.42
N HIS A 78 21.55 -3.47 -4.20
CA HIS A 78 20.39 -2.83 -4.82
C HIS A 78 19.54 -1.97 -3.87
N CYS A 79 19.64 -2.17 -2.56
CA CYS A 79 18.86 -1.41 -1.58
C CYS A 79 19.73 -0.55 -0.67
N ILE A 80 21.00 -0.92 -0.47
CA ILE A 80 21.93 -0.17 0.35
C ILE A 80 22.83 0.67 -0.55
N ASP A 81 23.82 0.11 -1.22
CA ASP A 81 24.96 0.80 -1.85
C ASP A 81 24.64 1.59 -3.13
N VAL A 82 23.37 1.78 -3.45
CA VAL A 82 22.94 2.59 -4.58
C VAL A 82 23.14 4.08 -4.26
N ASP A 83 23.97 4.75 -5.05
CA ASP A 83 24.11 6.21 -5.03
C ASP A 83 22.75 6.87 -5.25
N ALA A 84 22.31 7.68 -4.28
CA ALA A 84 20.98 8.23 -4.34
C ALA A 84 20.85 9.67 -3.85
N THR A 85 19.95 10.38 -4.52
CA THR A 85 19.45 11.68 -4.06
C THR A 85 18.58 11.52 -2.83
N LYS A 86 18.42 12.63 -2.08
CA LYS A 86 17.56 12.70 -0.89
C LYS A 86 16.17 12.12 -1.21
N PRO A 87 15.66 11.14 -0.43
CA PRO A 87 14.37 10.51 -0.69
C PRO A 87 13.22 11.51 -0.54
N SER A 88 12.20 11.38 -1.39
CA SER A 88 10.96 12.14 -1.23
C SER A 88 10.25 11.77 0.08
N ILE A 89 9.43 12.69 0.59
CA ILE A 89 8.62 12.43 1.79
C ILE A 89 7.66 11.26 1.58
N GLU A 90 7.12 11.11 0.37
CA GLU A 90 6.25 9.98 -0.01
C GLU A 90 6.96 8.65 0.14
N LYS A 91 8.20 8.53 -0.38
CA LYS A 91 9.00 7.30 -0.24
C LYS A 91 9.32 6.99 1.22
N GLN A 92 9.69 8.01 2.00
CA GLN A 92 9.94 7.84 3.44
C GLN A 92 8.69 7.37 4.18
N LEU A 93 7.53 7.95 3.88
CA LEU A 93 6.27 7.61 4.53
C LEU A 93 5.78 6.21 4.15
N LYS A 94 5.85 5.84 2.86
CA LYS A 94 5.53 4.47 2.42
C LYS A 94 6.44 3.44 3.07
N ALA A 95 7.75 3.67 3.07
CA ALA A 95 8.70 2.78 3.75
C ALA A 95 8.38 2.64 5.25
N PHE A 96 8.05 3.74 5.94
CA PHE A 96 7.66 3.72 7.34
C PHE A 96 6.41 2.86 7.58
N LEU A 97 5.33 3.06 6.80
CA LEU A 97 4.09 2.32 6.98
C LEU A 97 4.25 0.81 6.69
N ILE A 98 5.02 0.46 5.66
CA ILE A 98 5.30 -0.95 5.32
C ILE A 98 6.20 -1.59 6.39
N ALA A 99 7.25 -0.89 6.84
CA ALA A 99 8.11 -1.36 7.91
C ALA A 99 7.33 -1.55 9.22
N GLU A 100 6.42 -0.62 9.55
CA GLU A 100 5.52 -0.75 10.71
C GLU A 100 4.63 -1.99 10.58
N ALA A 101 4.04 -2.23 9.42
CA ALA A 101 3.21 -3.41 9.19
C ALA A 101 3.99 -4.72 9.45
N HIS A 102 5.20 -4.85 8.92
CA HIS A 102 6.05 -6.02 9.16
C HIS A 102 6.42 -6.21 10.65
N GLN A 103 6.54 -5.12 11.42
CA GLN A 103 6.80 -5.20 12.86
C GLN A 103 5.56 -5.52 13.71
N ASN A 104 4.36 -5.44 13.14
CA ASN A 104 3.10 -5.51 13.88
C ASN A 104 2.10 -6.46 13.20
N GLU A 105 2.55 -7.61 12.71
CA GLU A 105 1.68 -8.66 12.15
C GLU A 105 0.76 -8.13 11.03
N GLY A 106 1.33 -7.30 10.15
CA GLY A 106 0.62 -6.65 9.05
C GLY A 106 -0.20 -5.41 9.45
N GLN A 107 -0.34 -5.10 10.74
CA GLN A 107 -1.18 -3.98 11.19
C GLN A 107 -0.53 -2.62 10.89
N LEU A 108 -1.30 -1.72 10.26
CA LEU A 108 -0.94 -0.31 10.10
C LEU A 108 -1.21 0.45 11.42
N LYS A 109 -0.44 0.10 12.45
CA LYS A 109 -0.68 0.46 13.85
C LYS A 109 -0.82 1.96 14.08
N SER A 110 -0.03 2.80 13.43
CA SER A 110 -0.11 4.25 13.57
C SER A 110 -1.43 4.81 13.02
N LEU A 111 -1.91 4.28 11.88
CA LEU A 111 -3.22 4.65 11.32
C LEU A 111 -4.36 4.11 12.19
N ASN A 112 -4.26 2.86 12.63
CA ASN A 112 -5.25 2.23 13.51
C ASN A 112 -5.38 3.01 14.84
N HIS A 113 -4.26 3.43 15.43
CA HIS A 113 -4.24 4.27 16.62
C HIS A 113 -4.89 5.64 16.38
N ALA A 114 -4.53 6.32 15.28
CA ALA A 114 -5.12 7.60 14.91
C ALA A 114 -6.63 7.53 14.62
N SER A 115 -7.16 6.34 14.33
CA SER A 115 -8.60 6.14 14.08
C SER A 115 -9.45 6.06 15.34
N LYS A 116 -8.86 5.70 16.49
CA LYS A 116 -9.59 5.45 17.75
C LYS A 116 -10.46 6.63 18.21
N PRO A 117 -10.04 7.90 18.11
CA PRO A 117 -10.86 9.03 18.52
C PRO A 117 -11.98 9.38 17.53
N THR A 118 -12.02 8.74 16.35
CA THR A 118 -13.05 9.01 15.35
C THR A 118 -14.35 8.27 15.67
N GLN A 119 -15.46 8.66 15.04
CA GLN A 119 -16.74 7.95 15.17
C GLN A 119 -16.73 6.55 14.53
N THR A 120 -15.75 6.27 13.66
CA THR A 120 -15.62 5.00 12.94
C THR A 120 -14.17 4.49 13.01
N PRO A 121 -13.72 4.00 14.19
CA PRO A 121 -12.41 3.38 14.33
C PRO A 121 -12.23 2.24 13.33
N VAL A 122 -10.99 2.06 12.86
CA VAL A 122 -10.66 1.04 11.86
C VAL A 122 -9.51 0.16 12.34
N SER A 123 -9.48 -1.07 11.85
CA SER A 123 -8.35 -1.99 11.96
C SER A 123 -7.87 -2.32 10.55
N LEU A 124 -6.83 -1.63 10.11
CA LEU A 124 -6.21 -1.79 8.80
C LEU A 124 -5.03 -2.75 8.88
N THR A 125 -5.02 -3.70 7.94
CA THR A 125 -3.91 -4.62 7.69
C THR A 125 -3.34 -4.30 6.30
N PHE A 126 -2.04 -4.06 6.21
CA PHE A 126 -1.33 -3.86 4.95
C PHE A 126 -1.35 -5.13 4.10
N VAL A 127 -1.45 -4.97 2.78
CA VAL A 127 -1.45 -6.09 1.83
C VAL A 127 -0.25 -6.01 0.88
N THR A 128 -0.14 -4.93 0.11
CA THR A 128 0.98 -4.70 -0.82
C THR A 128 1.07 -3.21 -1.16
N ASP A 129 2.21 -2.79 -1.70
CA ASP A 129 2.41 -1.44 -2.24
C ASP A 129 2.63 -1.46 -3.77
N GLU A 130 2.58 -0.28 -4.40
CA GLU A 130 2.86 0.02 -5.81
C GLU A 130 2.42 -1.05 -6.83
N LEU A 131 1.20 -1.58 -6.67
CA LEU A 131 0.66 -2.57 -7.60
C LEU A 131 0.38 -1.88 -8.93
N VAL A 132 1.10 -2.31 -9.96
CA VAL A 132 0.95 -1.78 -11.32
C VAL A 132 -0.15 -2.55 -12.05
N ILE A 133 -1.18 -1.84 -12.47
CA ILE A 133 -2.33 -2.39 -13.18
C ILE A 133 -2.38 -1.74 -14.58
N PRO A 134 -2.28 -2.51 -15.67
CA PRO A 134 -2.51 -1.96 -17.00
C PRO A 134 -3.98 -1.51 -17.09
N VAL A 135 -4.25 -0.36 -17.72
CA VAL A 135 -5.60 0.14 -18.04
C VAL A 135 -5.58 0.72 -19.46
N GLY A 136 -6.08 -0.04 -20.43
CA GLY A 136 -6.04 0.33 -21.84
C GLY A 136 -4.61 0.43 -22.36
N ARG A 137 -4.20 1.65 -22.76
CA ARG A 137 -2.82 1.95 -23.18
C ARG A 137 -1.96 2.54 -22.06
N HIS A 138 -2.55 2.76 -20.89
CA HIS A 138 -1.91 3.38 -19.75
C HIS A 138 -1.67 2.34 -18.65
N ARG A 139 -0.94 2.75 -17.62
CA ARG A 139 -0.78 1.99 -16.38
C ARG A 139 -1.22 2.86 -15.24
N VAL A 140 -1.92 2.25 -14.30
CA VAL A 140 -2.25 2.85 -13.01
C VAL A 140 -1.40 2.16 -11.96
N VAL A 141 -0.96 2.91 -10.97
CA VAL A 141 -0.18 2.38 -9.85
C VAL A 141 -0.92 2.72 -8.58
N CYS A 142 -1.36 1.72 -7.83
CA CYS A 142 -1.91 1.94 -6.51
C CYS A 142 -0.75 2.06 -5.52
N ASP A 143 -0.65 3.20 -4.81
CA ASP A 143 0.46 3.43 -3.88
C ASP A 143 0.50 2.36 -2.78
N MET A 144 -0.64 2.08 -2.12
CA MET A 144 -0.77 1.05 -1.10
C MET A 144 -2.18 0.44 -1.09
N LEU A 145 -2.23 -0.88 -0.91
CA LEU A 145 -3.45 -1.64 -0.65
C LEU A 145 -3.44 -2.14 0.79
N ALA A 146 -4.58 -2.01 1.44
CA ALA A 146 -4.84 -2.52 2.78
C ALA A 146 -6.23 -3.16 2.83
N VAL A 147 -6.52 -3.87 3.91
CA VAL A 147 -7.84 -4.40 4.19
C VAL A 147 -8.30 -3.94 5.57
N ARG A 148 -9.55 -3.52 5.67
CA ARG A 148 -10.24 -3.27 6.94
C ARG A 148 -11.12 -4.48 7.27
N SER A 149 -10.80 -5.16 8.36
CA SER A 149 -11.67 -6.25 8.82
C SER A 149 -12.85 -5.69 9.61
N THR A 150 -14.04 -6.23 9.34
CA THR A 150 -15.29 -5.93 10.03
C THR A 150 -15.89 -7.20 10.61
N LYS A 151 -16.97 -7.06 11.38
CA LYS A 151 -17.76 -8.21 11.86
C LYS A 151 -18.41 -9.01 10.71
N ASP A 152 -18.68 -8.34 9.58
CA ASP A 152 -19.44 -8.92 8.47
C ASP A 152 -18.52 -9.50 7.40
N GLY A 153 -17.25 -9.07 7.37
CA GLY A 153 -16.22 -9.50 6.43
C GLY A 153 -15.15 -8.44 6.21
N ASP A 154 -14.42 -8.53 5.12
CA ASP A 154 -13.32 -7.62 4.79
C ASP A 154 -13.78 -6.48 3.86
N VAL A 155 -13.21 -5.29 4.03
CA VAL A 155 -13.42 -4.15 3.14
C VAL A 155 -12.07 -3.74 2.54
N PRO A 156 -11.90 -3.77 1.22
CA PRO A 156 -10.66 -3.33 0.59
C PRO A 156 -10.44 -1.83 0.81
N VAL A 157 -9.18 -1.43 0.99
CA VAL A 157 -8.80 -0.03 1.22
C VAL A 157 -7.69 0.34 0.25
N VAL A 158 -7.98 1.30 -0.62
CA VAL A 158 -7.03 1.89 -1.57
C VAL A 158 -6.47 3.17 -0.95
N ILE A 159 -5.16 3.21 -0.74
CA ILE A 159 -4.47 4.31 -0.08
C ILE A 159 -3.51 4.98 -1.07
N GLU A 160 -3.72 6.26 -1.32
CA GLU A 160 -2.79 7.12 -2.05
C GLU A 160 -1.95 7.95 -1.08
N VAL A 161 -0.63 7.97 -1.26
CA VAL A 161 0.30 8.70 -0.39
C VAL A 161 0.94 9.82 -1.19
N LYS A 162 0.80 11.07 -0.73
CA LYS A 162 1.31 12.22 -1.47
C LYS A 162 2.03 13.22 -0.58
N GLY A 163 3.01 13.90 -1.16
CA GLY A 163 3.68 15.05 -0.58
C GLY A 163 2.87 16.34 -0.81
N SER A 164 3.42 17.47 -0.41
CA SER A 164 2.74 18.78 -0.50
C SER A 164 2.50 19.29 -1.93
N ARG A 165 3.00 18.58 -2.94
CA ARG A 165 2.83 18.89 -4.37
C ARG A 165 1.96 17.80 -4.99
N GLY A 166 0.91 18.19 -5.72
CA GLY A 166 0.16 17.25 -6.57
C GLY A 166 -1.27 16.92 -6.13
N LYS A 167 -2.07 17.92 -5.72
CA LYS A 167 -3.51 17.73 -5.43
C LYS A 167 -4.33 17.37 -6.67
N ALA A 168 -3.96 17.89 -7.84
CA ALA A 168 -4.74 17.73 -9.07
C ALA A 168 -4.85 16.24 -9.46
N GLY A 169 -6.08 15.76 -9.61
CA GLY A 169 -6.36 14.38 -10.03
C GLY A 169 -6.22 13.32 -8.95
N LEU A 170 -5.97 13.65 -7.67
CA LEU A 170 -5.84 12.63 -6.61
C LEU A 170 -7.13 11.88 -6.33
N ILE A 171 -8.24 12.61 -6.25
CA ILE A 171 -9.57 12.01 -6.08
C ILE A 171 -9.86 11.08 -7.26
N ASP A 172 -9.56 11.51 -8.48
CA ASP A 172 -9.74 10.70 -9.68
C ASP A 172 -8.84 9.46 -9.65
N HIS A 173 -7.58 9.60 -9.24
CA HIS A 173 -6.62 8.49 -9.19
C HIS A 173 -7.02 7.43 -8.16
N VAL A 174 -7.32 7.83 -6.92
CA VAL A 174 -7.77 6.89 -5.88
C VAL A 174 -9.12 6.26 -6.24
N THR A 175 -10.01 7.03 -6.90
CA THR A 175 -11.31 6.52 -7.35
C THR A 175 -11.16 5.51 -8.48
N MET A 176 -10.27 5.76 -9.45
CA MET A 176 -9.99 4.82 -10.53
C MET A 176 -9.37 3.52 -9.99
N ASN A 177 -8.43 3.61 -9.04
CA ASN A 177 -7.87 2.42 -8.39
C ASN A 177 -8.94 1.63 -7.61
N ALA A 178 -9.80 2.31 -6.85
CA ALA A 178 -10.90 1.67 -6.12
C ALA A 178 -11.90 0.99 -7.07
N ALA A 179 -12.26 1.65 -8.18
CA ALA A 179 -13.13 1.06 -9.19
C ALA A 179 -12.55 -0.23 -9.80
N LEU A 180 -11.23 -0.29 -10.05
CA LEU A 180 -10.57 -1.52 -10.51
C LEU A 180 -10.60 -2.63 -9.46
N VAL A 181 -10.43 -2.30 -8.18
CA VAL A 181 -10.54 -3.29 -7.10
C VAL A 181 -11.96 -3.83 -7.01
N ASP A 182 -12.96 -2.96 -7.14
CA ASP A 182 -14.37 -3.34 -7.06
C ASP A 182 -14.81 -4.18 -8.28
N GLU A 183 -14.42 -3.76 -9.49
CA GLU A 183 -14.73 -4.44 -10.76
C GLU A 183 -14.13 -5.87 -10.81
N TYR A 184 -12.91 -6.04 -10.29
CA TYR A 184 -12.19 -7.32 -10.26
C TYR A 184 -12.09 -7.90 -8.84
N SER A 185 -13.13 -7.67 -8.03
CA SER A 185 -13.14 -7.97 -6.58
C SER A 185 -12.75 -9.41 -6.25
N GLU A 186 -13.18 -10.41 -7.02
CA GLU A 186 -12.79 -11.81 -6.78
C GLU A 186 -11.28 -12.05 -6.95
N LEU A 187 -10.64 -11.42 -7.93
CA LEU A 187 -9.19 -11.55 -8.15
C LEU A 187 -8.42 -10.79 -7.08
N PHE A 188 -8.89 -9.60 -6.69
CA PHE A 188 -8.27 -8.87 -5.58
C PHE A 188 -8.45 -9.58 -4.24
N ALA A 189 -9.60 -10.19 -3.97
CA ALA A 189 -9.82 -11.02 -2.80
C ALA A 189 -8.83 -12.21 -2.77
N LYS A 190 -8.62 -12.88 -3.91
CA LYS A 190 -7.61 -13.94 -4.05
C LYS A 190 -6.18 -13.43 -3.81
N LEU A 191 -5.84 -12.28 -4.38
CA LEU A 191 -4.53 -11.65 -4.15
C LEU A 191 -4.32 -11.31 -2.67
N PHE A 192 -5.33 -10.71 -2.02
CA PHE A 192 -5.29 -10.34 -0.61
C PHE A 192 -5.18 -11.60 0.24
N ALA A 193 -5.98 -12.63 -0.03
CA ALA A 193 -5.92 -13.90 0.68
C ALA A 193 -4.54 -14.55 0.55
N THR A 194 -3.96 -14.52 -0.65
CA THR A 194 -2.62 -15.02 -0.94
C THR A 194 -1.55 -14.28 -0.16
N LEU A 195 -1.62 -12.95 -0.08
CA LEU A 195 -0.62 -12.14 0.63
C LEU A 195 -0.83 -12.07 2.15
N LEU A 196 -2.05 -12.29 2.63
CA LEU A 196 -2.37 -12.31 4.07
C LEU A 196 -2.34 -13.71 4.70
N GLY A 197 -2.48 -14.78 3.92
CA GLY A 197 -2.41 -16.17 4.39
C GLY A 197 -3.66 -16.63 5.10
N ARG A 198 -4.76 -15.93 4.82
CA ARG A 198 -6.10 -16.23 5.34
C ARG A 198 -7.11 -16.00 4.24
N GLU A 199 -8.29 -16.57 4.40
CA GLU A 199 -9.41 -16.24 3.54
C GLU A 199 -9.76 -14.74 3.65
N VAL A 200 -10.13 -14.14 2.52
CA VAL A 200 -10.55 -12.75 2.42
C VAL A 200 -11.85 -12.72 1.62
N ASN A 201 -12.90 -12.19 2.23
CA ASN A 201 -14.23 -12.09 1.62
C ASN A 201 -14.68 -10.63 1.68
N PHE A 202 -14.75 -9.97 0.52
CA PHE A 202 -15.14 -8.57 0.45
C PHE A 202 -16.66 -8.40 0.64
N VAL A 203 -17.05 -7.49 1.54
CA VAL A 203 -18.46 -7.25 1.91
C VAL A 203 -18.97 -5.85 1.55
N GLY A 204 -18.23 -5.13 0.71
CA GLY A 204 -18.62 -3.80 0.27
C GLY A 204 -17.62 -3.21 -0.71
N PRO A 205 -17.91 -2.00 -1.23
CA PRO A 205 -17.01 -1.29 -2.13
C PRO A 205 -15.72 -0.89 -1.40
N SER A 206 -14.68 -0.67 -2.18
CA SER A 206 -13.38 -0.22 -1.71
C SER A 206 -13.48 1.14 -1.02
N GLU A 207 -12.85 1.26 0.15
CA GLU A 207 -12.62 2.55 0.76
C GLU A 207 -11.48 3.28 0.07
N LYS A 208 -11.68 4.59 -0.14
CA LYS A 208 -10.70 5.47 -0.76
C LYS A 208 -10.04 6.33 0.30
N TRP A 209 -8.72 6.23 0.43
CA TRP A 209 -7.95 6.95 1.44
C TRP A 209 -6.83 7.76 0.78
N VAL A 210 -6.64 8.98 1.26
CA VAL A 210 -5.50 9.83 0.86
C VAL A 210 -4.74 10.26 2.10
N ILE A 211 -3.45 9.92 2.15
CA ILE A 211 -2.52 10.37 3.18
C ILE A 211 -1.76 11.59 2.67
N TRP A 212 -1.94 12.72 3.35
CA TRP A 212 -1.50 14.05 2.91
C TRP A 212 -0.76 14.79 4.04
N PRO A 213 0.21 15.69 3.76
CA PRO A 213 0.87 16.44 4.82
C PRO A 213 -0.12 17.40 5.49
N SER A 214 -0.09 17.51 6.82
CA SER A 214 -0.90 18.49 7.54
C SER A 214 -0.56 19.91 7.09
N ALA A 215 -1.56 20.75 6.89
CA ALA A 215 -1.36 22.19 6.76
C ALA A 215 -0.61 22.72 8.00
N THR A 216 0.34 23.63 7.79
CA THR A 216 1.04 24.33 8.89
C THR A 216 0.07 25.35 9.50
N GLY A 217 -0.69 24.95 10.51
CA GLY A 217 -1.63 25.82 11.23
C GLY A 217 -2.63 25.04 12.08
N THR A 218 -3.29 25.70 13.03
CA THR A 218 -4.31 25.11 13.92
C THR A 218 -5.71 25.05 13.29
N GLY A 219 -5.87 25.54 12.07
CA GLY A 219 -7.14 25.56 11.34
C GLY A 219 -7.50 24.22 10.70
N PRO A 220 -8.78 24.03 10.30
CA PRO A 220 -9.18 22.89 9.49
C PRO A 220 -8.41 22.89 8.16
N ASP A 221 -8.01 21.70 7.72
CA ASP A 221 -7.36 21.57 6.42
C ASP A 221 -8.38 21.90 5.33
N LEU A 222 -8.10 22.94 4.54
CA LEU A 222 -9.02 23.46 3.52
C LEU A 222 -9.36 22.41 2.45
N ASN A 223 -8.61 21.30 2.37
CA ASN A 223 -8.85 20.23 1.42
C ASN A 223 -9.84 19.17 1.93
N GLU A 224 -10.14 19.12 3.24
CA GLU A 224 -11.00 18.08 3.84
C GLU A 224 -12.36 18.02 3.14
N GLY A 225 -12.96 19.19 2.84
CA GLY A 225 -14.27 19.26 2.19
C GLY A 225 -14.29 18.71 0.76
N ASP A 226 -13.20 18.85 0.00
CA ASP A 226 -13.10 18.32 -1.37
C ASP A 226 -13.01 16.79 -1.35
N PHE A 227 -12.13 16.24 -0.51
CA PHE A 227 -11.98 14.79 -0.37
C PHE A 227 -13.26 14.13 0.13
N LEU A 228 -13.92 14.72 1.13
CA LEU A 228 -15.21 14.24 1.64
C LEU A 228 -16.28 14.20 0.55
N ARG A 229 -16.41 15.26 -0.27
CA ARG A 229 -17.35 15.27 -1.41
C ARG A 229 -17.01 14.23 -2.47
N GLY A 230 -15.73 13.92 -2.68
CA GLY A 230 -15.27 12.86 -3.57
C GLY A 230 -15.44 11.44 -3.01
N GLY A 231 -15.99 11.29 -1.79
CA GLY A 231 -16.09 10.00 -1.12
C GLY A 231 -14.73 9.45 -0.68
N VAL A 232 -13.75 10.32 -0.42
CA VAL A 232 -12.38 9.96 -0.03
C VAL A 232 -12.16 10.36 1.43
N ARG A 233 -11.65 9.42 2.23
CA ARG A 233 -11.23 9.68 3.60
C ARG A 233 -9.83 10.29 3.58
N MET A 234 -9.69 11.48 4.16
CA MET A 234 -8.39 12.14 4.29
C MET A 234 -7.70 11.74 5.60
N VAL A 235 -6.40 11.50 5.52
CA VAL A 235 -5.51 11.35 6.67
C VAL A 235 -4.41 12.38 6.54
N THR A 236 -4.23 13.22 7.56
CA THR A 236 -3.10 14.14 7.59
C THR A 236 -1.94 13.57 8.39
N PHE A 237 -0.71 13.90 8.01
CA PHE A 237 0.48 13.54 8.78
C PHE A 237 1.37 14.73 9.13
N THR A 238 2.07 14.64 10.26
CA THR A 238 3.18 15.52 10.63
C THR A 238 4.42 14.69 10.86
N THR A 239 5.53 15.08 10.25
CA THR A 239 6.84 14.44 10.45
C THR A 239 7.39 14.79 11.83
N LEU A 240 7.79 13.77 12.59
CA LEU A 240 8.47 13.88 13.88
C LEU A 240 9.95 13.49 13.73
N MET A 241 10.76 13.71 14.76
CA MET A 241 12.17 13.27 14.76
C MET A 241 12.34 11.77 14.52
N ARG A 242 11.36 10.94 14.93
CA ARG A 242 11.42 9.47 14.86
C ARG A 242 10.13 8.84 14.32
N GLY A 243 9.49 9.46 13.32
CA GLY A 243 8.32 8.87 12.67
C GLY A 243 7.29 9.91 12.25
N TYR A 244 6.02 9.53 12.31
CA TYR A 244 4.90 10.34 11.85
C TYR A 244 3.77 10.33 12.86
N LEU A 245 3.14 11.49 13.05
CA LEU A 245 1.86 11.60 13.75
C LEU A 245 0.76 11.70 12.71
N PHE A 246 -0.27 10.87 12.83
CA PHE A 246 -1.42 10.87 11.92
C PHE A 246 -2.68 11.42 12.58
N LYS A 247 -3.51 12.08 11.79
CA LYS A 247 -4.88 12.47 12.14
C LYS A 247 -5.83 11.99 11.06
N ILE A 248 -6.79 11.16 11.45
CA ILE A 248 -7.84 10.68 10.54
C ILE A 248 -9.00 11.68 10.57
N HIS A 249 -9.36 12.19 9.41
CA HIS A 249 -10.49 13.11 9.25
C HIS A 249 -11.81 12.33 9.16
N LYS A 250 -12.92 13.05 9.09
CA LYS A 250 -14.24 12.41 9.03
C LYS A 250 -14.32 11.41 7.88
N ALA A 251 -15.02 10.31 8.11
CA ALA A 251 -15.36 9.38 7.04
C ALA A 251 -16.42 10.02 6.11
N PRO A 252 -16.38 9.77 4.80
CA PRO A 252 -17.50 10.06 3.92
C PRO A 252 -18.76 9.36 4.43
N GLN A 253 -19.90 10.04 4.38
CA GLN A 253 -21.18 9.39 4.65
C GLN A 253 -21.55 8.51 3.44
N PRO A 254 -22.20 7.36 3.65
CA PRO A 254 -22.79 6.61 2.54
C PRO A 254 -23.77 7.53 1.81
N VAL A 255 -23.67 7.60 0.48
CA VAL A 255 -24.70 8.27 -0.33
C VAL A 255 -25.93 7.35 -0.26
N SER A 256 -26.99 7.84 0.38
CA SER A 256 -28.30 7.18 0.48
C SER A 256 -28.98 7.07 -0.87
#